data_AF-A0A511MKF7-F1
#
_entry.id   AF-A0A511MKF7-F1
#
_cell.length_a   1.000
_cell.length_b   1.000
_cell.length_c   1.000
_cell.angle_alpha   90.00
_cell.angle_beta   90.00
_cell.angle_gamma   90.00
#
_symmetry.space_group_name_H-M   'P 1'
#
loop_
_entity.id
_entity.type
_entity.pdbx_description
1 polymer ?
#
loop_
_entity_poly.entity_id
_entity_poly.type
_entity_poly.pdbx_seq_one_letter_code
_entity_poly.pdbx_strand_id
1 'polypeptide(L)'
;MGRDPGYLSWQVDVDSYTVEQIALQAAEMFATAAREAALSRIPGEMGYLIAGYSAGSDQAEAWLLKFHDTTMHPVPVLELDTNETGFRAYAKPAAVERLFNGYDARLEAALKGKIDVASHPEIAKILSAQAMDPVPAGMPLPDAIALARFMVQITAGFSRFKLGPDTVGGPVEVASINLHEGFRWIARKHYFTAELNQGEPS
;
A
#
# COMPACT_ATOMS: atom_id res chain seq x y z
N MET A 1 3.01 -9.71 -17.34
CA MET A 1 1.54 -9.91 -17.30
C MET A 1 1.08 -10.31 -18.70
N GLY A 2 -0.09 -10.96 -18.84
CA GLY A 2 -0.75 -11.14 -20.16
C GLY A 2 -0.14 -12.17 -21.12
N ARG A 3 0.60 -13.18 -20.63
CA ARG A 3 1.14 -14.27 -21.48
C ARG A 3 0.16 -15.44 -21.66
N ASP A 4 -0.98 -15.42 -20.97
CA ASP A 4 -2.01 -16.43 -21.11
C ASP A 4 -2.78 -16.18 -22.43
N PRO A 5 -2.81 -17.15 -23.36
CA PRO A 5 -3.56 -17.05 -24.60
C PRO A 5 -5.07 -16.82 -24.39
N GLY A 6 -5.62 -17.15 -23.23
CA GLY A 6 -7.03 -16.90 -22.86
C GLY A 6 -7.34 -15.45 -22.49
N TYR A 7 -6.31 -14.63 -22.22
CA TYR A 7 -6.46 -13.24 -21.75
C TYR A 7 -5.57 -12.27 -22.55
N LEU A 8 -5.64 -12.35 -23.89
CA LEU A 8 -4.88 -11.48 -24.80
C LEU A 8 -5.14 -9.97 -24.57
N SER A 9 -6.33 -9.60 -24.09
CA SER A 9 -6.67 -8.23 -23.72
C SER A 9 -5.93 -7.70 -22.48
N TRP A 10 -5.21 -8.56 -21.76
CA TRP A 10 -4.39 -8.22 -20.60
C TRP A 10 -2.90 -8.05 -20.96
N GLN A 11 -2.58 -8.04 -22.26
CA GLN A 11 -1.25 -7.64 -22.70
C GLN A 11 -1.04 -6.15 -22.40
N VAL A 12 0.11 -5.87 -21.81
CA VAL A 12 0.55 -4.53 -21.48
C VAL A 12 1.56 -4.12 -22.53
N ASP A 13 1.29 -3.02 -23.24
CA ASP A 13 2.28 -2.37 -24.07
C ASP A 13 3.28 -1.64 -23.16
N VAL A 14 4.51 -2.14 -23.13
CA VAL A 14 5.57 -1.64 -22.24
C VAL A 14 5.97 -0.19 -22.56
N ASP A 15 5.66 0.28 -23.77
CA ASP A 15 6.04 1.61 -24.24
C ASP A 15 4.94 2.67 -23.98
N SER A 16 3.73 2.28 -23.58
CA SER A 16 2.58 3.20 -23.47
C SER A 16 1.63 2.99 -22.28
N TYR A 17 1.91 2.02 -21.40
CA TYR A 17 1.01 1.74 -20.26
C TYR A 17 0.98 2.87 -19.21
N THR A 18 -0.14 2.98 -18.51
CA THR A 18 -0.23 3.73 -17.25
C THR A 18 -0.42 2.82 -16.04
N VAL A 19 0.04 3.23 -14.85
CA VAL A 19 -0.19 2.45 -13.62
C VAL A 19 -1.69 2.39 -13.30
N GLU A 20 -2.46 3.42 -13.65
CA GLU A 20 -3.93 3.40 -13.58
C GLU A 20 -4.52 2.26 -14.41
N GLN A 21 -4.08 2.09 -15.67
CA GLN A 21 -4.52 0.99 -16.53
C GLN A 21 -4.17 -0.37 -15.91
N ILE A 22 -2.99 -0.50 -15.31
CA ILE A 22 -2.59 -1.72 -14.60
C ILE A 22 -3.50 -1.97 -13.38
N ALA A 23 -3.87 -0.92 -12.64
CA ALA A 23 -4.78 -1.03 -11.50
C ALA A 23 -6.20 -1.45 -11.94
N LEU A 24 -6.69 -0.93 -13.06
CA LEU A 24 -7.96 -1.34 -13.67
C LEU A 24 -7.92 -2.81 -14.14
N GLN A 25 -6.83 -3.24 -14.77
CA GLN A 25 -6.65 -4.63 -15.16
C GLN A 25 -6.56 -5.56 -13.94
N ALA A 26 -5.87 -5.14 -12.87
CA ALA A 26 -5.82 -5.89 -11.62
C ALA A 26 -7.20 -6.02 -10.97
N ALA A 27 -8.02 -4.96 -10.99
CA ALA A 27 -9.39 -5.00 -10.50
C ALA A 27 -10.25 -6.04 -11.26
N GLU A 28 -10.16 -6.06 -12.59
CA GLU A 28 -10.88 -7.04 -13.42
C GLU A 28 -10.36 -8.47 -13.19
N MET A 29 -9.05 -8.63 -12.99
CA MET A 29 -8.46 -9.92 -12.63
C MET A 29 -9.03 -10.45 -11.32
N PHE A 30 -9.09 -9.63 -10.27
CA PHE A 30 -9.68 -10.04 -8.99
C PHE A 30 -11.17 -10.37 -9.12
N ALA A 31 -11.92 -9.59 -9.90
CA ALA A 31 -13.33 -9.86 -10.14
C ALA A 31 -13.56 -11.17 -10.91
N THR A 32 -12.71 -11.45 -11.90
CA THR A 32 -12.73 -12.72 -12.63
C THR A 32 -12.47 -13.89 -11.69
N ALA A 33 -11.42 -13.81 -10.87
CA ALA A 33 -11.10 -14.83 -9.88
C ALA A 33 -12.24 -15.03 -8.86
N ALA A 34 -12.89 -13.94 -8.42
CA ALA A 34 -14.04 -14.02 -7.52
C ALA A 34 -15.23 -14.74 -8.16
N ARG A 35 -15.54 -14.46 -9.44
CA ARG A 35 -16.61 -15.16 -10.18
C ARG A 35 -16.30 -16.63 -10.37
N GLU A 36 -15.07 -16.97 -10.77
CA GLU A 36 -14.63 -18.35 -10.98
C GLU A 36 -14.64 -19.17 -9.70
N ALA A 37 -14.29 -18.55 -8.57
CA ALA A 37 -14.37 -19.15 -7.25
C ALA A 37 -15.80 -19.13 -6.64
N ALA A 38 -16.79 -18.60 -7.37
CA ALA A 38 -18.16 -18.40 -6.90
C ALA A 38 -18.25 -17.66 -5.55
N LEU A 39 -17.33 -16.70 -5.33
CA LEU A 39 -17.31 -15.88 -4.13
C LEU A 39 -18.44 -14.84 -4.19
N SER A 40 -19.28 -14.84 -3.18
CA SER A 40 -20.35 -13.84 -2.99
C SER A 40 -20.01 -12.78 -1.95
N ARG A 41 -18.93 -12.98 -1.19
CA ARG A 41 -18.50 -12.11 -0.09
C ARG A 41 -17.02 -12.25 0.21
N ILE A 42 -16.36 -11.14 0.51
CA ILE A 42 -15.00 -11.14 1.05
C ILE A 42 -15.09 -11.15 2.59
N PRO A 43 -14.49 -12.13 3.28
CA PRO A 43 -14.44 -12.11 4.73
C PRO A 43 -13.49 -11.01 5.22
N GLY A 44 -14.06 -9.92 5.72
CA GLY A 44 -13.32 -8.77 6.25
C GLY A 44 -12.98 -7.73 5.19
N GLU A 45 -12.00 -6.89 5.50
CA GLU A 45 -11.47 -5.87 4.60
C GLU A 45 -10.14 -6.34 4.03
N MET A 46 -9.99 -6.21 2.71
CA MET A 46 -8.74 -6.50 2.00
C MET A 46 -8.38 -5.31 1.12
N GLY A 47 -7.08 -5.04 0.99
CA GLY A 47 -6.57 -3.98 0.13
C GLY A 47 -5.38 -4.45 -0.67
N TYR A 48 -5.28 -3.98 -1.91
CA TYR A 48 -4.10 -4.17 -2.77
C TYR A 48 -3.62 -2.82 -3.29
N LEU A 49 -2.35 -2.53 -3.07
CA LEU A 49 -1.69 -1.34 -3.61
C LEU A 49 -0.95 -1.70 -4.89
N ILE A 50 -1.25 -0.99 -5.97
CA ILE A 50 -0.53 -1.05 -7.24
C ILE A 50 0.28 0.23 -7.32
N ALA A 51 1.61 0.12 -7.28
CA ALA A 51 2.51 1.27 -7.31
C ALA A 51 3.59 1.06 -8.39
N GLY A 52 4.00 2.13 -9.04
CA GLY A 52 5.02 2.08 -10.07
C GLY A 52 5.17 3.40 -10.82
N TYR A 53 5.76 3.32 -12.01
CA TYR A 53 5.94 4.43 -12.93
C TYR A 53 5.16 4.12 -14.20
N SER A 54 4.37 5.07 -14.69
CA SER A 54 3.78 4.98 -16.02
C SER A 54 4.87 5.05 -17.11
N ALA A 55 4.61 4.47 -18.28
CA ALA A 55 5.56 4.51 -19.40
C ALA A 55 5.89 5.96 -19.76
N GLY A 56 7.19 6.30 -19.76
CA GLY A 56 7.67 7.66 -20.01
C GLY A 56 7.51 8.65 -18.85
N SER A 57 6.95 8.24 -17.71
CA SER A 57 6.89 9.06 -16.49
C SER A 57 8.17 8.93 -15.68
N ASP A 58 8.65 10.05 -15.10
CA ASP A 58 9.73 10.05 -14.12
C ASP A 58 9.24 10.12 -12.66
N GLN A 59 7.92 10.27 -12.47
CA GLN A 59 7.26 10.28 -11.18
C GLN A 59 6.50 8.98 -10.93
N ALA A 60 6.55 8.51 -9.69
CA ALA A 60 5.80 7.36 -9.24
C ALA A 60 4.35 7.75 -8.92
N GLU A 61 3.45 6.80 -9.07
CA GLU A 61 2.06 6.90 -8.64
C GLU A 61 1.63 5.60 -7.97
N ALA A 62 0.56 5.66 -7.19
CA ALA A 62 -0.01 4.48 -6.54
C ALA A 62 -1.53 4.50 -6.53
N TRP A 63 -2.12 3.32 -6.76
CA TRP A 63 -3.55 3.09 -6.86
C TRP A 63 -3.95 1.97 -5.89
N LEU A 64 -5.00 2.20 -5.10
CA LEU A 64 -5.46 1.28 -4.08
C LEU A 64 -6.78 0.63 -4.49
N LEU A 65 -6.79 -0.70 -4.53
CA LEU A 65 -8.01 -1.50 -4.63
C LEU A 65 -8.48 -1.83 -3.22
N LYS A 66 -9.75 -1.55 -2.91
CA LYS A 66 -10.38 -1.89 -1.63
C LYS A 66 -11.51 -2.88 -1.83
N PHE A 67 -11.45 -3.99 -1.11
CA PHE A 67 -12.47 -5.02 -1.10
C PHE A 67 -13.14 -5.02 0.27
N HIS A 68 -14.44 -4.88 0.28
CA HIS A 68 -15.24 -4.96 1.50
C HIS A 68 -16.57 -5.61 1.17
N ASP A 69 -17.01 -6.52 2.05
CA ASP A 69 -18.31 -7.18 1.97
C ASP A 69 -18.64 -7.76 0.59
N THR A 70 -19.50 -7.11 -0.21
CA THR A 70 -19.95 -7.57 -1.53
C THR A 70 -19.18 -6.96 -2.71
N THR A 71 -18.16 -6.12 -2.47
CA THR A 71 -17.35 -5.51 -3.55
C THR A 71 -16.41 -6.54 -4.19
N MET A 72 -16.92 -7.26 -5.20
CA MET A 72 -16.12 -8.25 -5.95
C MET A 72 -15.33 -7.62 -7.11
N HIS A 73 -15.77 -6.47 -7.61
CA HIS A 73 -15.08 -5.70 -8.64
C HIS A 73 -14.75 -4.31 -8.06
N PRO A 74 -13.55 -4.13 -7.46
CA PRO A 74 -13.18 -2.87 -6.82
C PRO A 74 -12.93 -1.79 -7.87
N VAL A 75 -13.22 -0.54 -7.51
CA VAL A 75 -12.80 0.61 -8.32
C VAL A 75 -11.44 1.09 -7.79
N PRO A 76 -10.39 1.19 -8.62
CA PRO A 76 -9.12 1.76 -8.19
C PRO A 76 -9.28 3.19 -7.68
N VAL A 77 -8.62 3.50 -6.57
CA VAL A 77 -8.59 4.85 -5.98
C VAL A 77 -7.15 5.35 -6.03
N LEU A 78 -6.93 6.55 -6.59
CA LEU A 78 -5.61 7.18 -6.57
C LEU A 78 -5.21 7.44 -5.11
N GLU A 79 -4.05 6.92 -4.74
CA GLU A 79 -3.54 6.92 -3.37
C GLU A 79 -2.26 7.76 -3.22
N LEU A 80 -1.49 7.89 -4.30
CA LEU A 80 -0.35 8.78 -4.45
C LEU A 80 -0.33 9.31 -5.88
N ASP A 81 -0.46 10.63 -6.03
CA ASP A 81 -0.31 11.32 -7.32
C ASP A 81 1.20 11.53 -7.63
N THR A 82 1.51 11.68 -8.91
CA THR A 82 2.81 12.01 -9.48
C THR A 82 3.46 13.30 -8.94
N ASN A 83 2.69 14.19 -8.31
CA ASN A 83 3.20 15.41 -7.68
C ASN A 83 3.32 15.32 -6.15
N GLU A 84 3.10 14.13 -5.57
CA GLU A 84 3.13 13.89 -4.14
C GLU A 84 4.35 13.06 -3.72
N THR A 85 4.78 13.27 -2.48
CA THR A 85 5.75 12.41 -1.80
C THR A 85 5.21 12.11 -0.40
N GLY A 86 5.61 10.99 0.19
CA GLY A 86 5.15 10.60 1.51
C GLY A 86 5.26 9.11 1.75
N PHE A 87 4.70 8.68 2.88
CA PHE A 87 4.53 7.27 3.19
C PHE A 87 3.03 6.92 3.27
N ARG A 88 2.73 5.63 3.14
CA ARG A 88 1.40 5.06 3.42
C ARG A 88 1.56 3.82 4.30
N ALA A 89 0.70 3.69 5.30
CA ALA A 89 0.67 2.53 6.18
C ALA A 89 -0.75 1.95 6.20
N TYR A 90 -0.86 0.62 6.04
CA TYR A 90 -2.16 -0.07 5.97
C TYR A 90 -2.28 -1.15 7.05
N ALA A 91 -3.50 -1.68 7.20
CA ALA A 91 -3.91 -2.73 8.14
C ALA A 91 -3.80 -2.35 9.64
N LYS A 92 -2.60 -2.00 10.13
CA LYS A 92 -2.35 -1.60 11.53
C LYS A 92 -1.55 -0.28 11.60
N PRO A 93 -2.05 0.84 11.06
CA PRO A 93 -1.27 2.07 10.89
C PRO A 93 -1.07 2.87 12.20
N ALA A 94 -1.87 2.60 13.23
CA ALA A 94 -1.94 3.42 14.45
C ALA A 94 -0.60 3.70 15.14
N ALA A 95 0.37 2.78 15.06
CA ALA A 95 1.69 2.98 15.65
C ALA A 95 2.50 4.04 14.88
N VAL A 96 2.47 3.95 13.55
CA VAL A 96 3.15 4.87 12.63
C VAL A 96 2.45 6.23 12.62
N GLU A 97 1.12 6.25 12.54
CA GLU A 97 0.30 7.47 12.61
C GLU A 97 0.60 8.25 13.89
N ARG A 98 0.60 7.59 15.06
CA ARG A 98 0.92 8.31 16.31
C ARG A 98 2.33 8.83 16.37
N LEU A 99 3.30 8.11 15.79
CA LEU A 99 4.69 8.54 15.80
C LEU A 99 4.91 9.79 14.96
N PHE A 100 4.40 9.80 13.73
CA PHE A 100 4.65 10.89 12.79
C PHE A 100 3.57 11.97 12.84
N ASN A 101 2.30 11.62 13.02
CA ASN A 101 1.20 12.59 13.05
C ASN A 101 0.92 13.12 14.46
N GLY A 102 1.36 12.42 15.51
CA GLY A 102 1.01 12.71 16.91
C GLY A 102 -0.37 12.19 17.34
N TYR A 103 -1.19 11.68 16.40
CA TYR A 103 -2.51 11.12 16.65
C TYR A 103 -2.79 9.94 15.71
N ASP A 104 -3.81 9.13 16.01
CA ASP A 104 -4.37 8.13 15.09
C ASP A 104 -5.85 8.40 14.81
N ALA A 105 -6.41 7.72 13.81
CA ALA A 105 -7.82 7.85 13.44
C ALA A 105 -8.80 7.64 14.60
N ARG A 106 -8.43 6.81 15.59
CA ARG A 106 -9.23 6.57 16.80
C ARG A 106 -9.33 7.83 17.67
N LEU A 107 -8.22 8.53 17.91
CA LEU A 107 -8.22 9.76 18.69
C LEU A 107 -9.03 10.85 17.98
N GLU A 108 -8.83 11.02 16.67
CA GLU A 108 -9.57 11.99 15.88
C GLU A 108 -11.08 11.72 15.93
N ALA A 109 -11.51 10.47 15.73
CA ALA A 109 -12.92 10.08 15.82
C ALA A 109 -13.51 10.33 17.21
N ALA A 110 -12.75 10.05 18.27
CA ALA A 110 -13.18 10.31 19.64
C ALA A 110 -13.38 11.82 19.92
N LEU A 111 -12.49 12.67 19.41
CA LEU A 111 -12.62 14.13 19.52
C LEU A 111 -13.84 14.64 18.72
N LYS A 112 -13.96 14.25 17.45
CA LYS A 112 -15.08 14.62 16.57
C LYS A 112 -16.43 14.18 17.13
N GLY A 113 -16.50 13.04 17.82
CA GLY A 113 -17.71 12.55 18.50
C GLY A 113 -18.12 13.33 19.76
N LYS A 114 -17.33 14.33 20.19
CA LYS A 114 -17.61 15.17 21.37
C LYS A 114 -17.86 16.65 21.04
N ILE A 115 -17.82 17.01 19.77
CA ILE A 115 -17.96 18.38 19.30
C ILE A 115 -18.91 18.45 18.11
N ASP A 116 -19.40 19.65 17.80
CA ASP A 116 -20.26 19.88 16.66
C ASP A 116 -19.53 19.61 15.34
N VAL A 117 -20.27 19.06 14.36
CA VAL A 117 -19.77 18.78 13.00
C VAL A 117 -19.18 20.02 12.33
N ALA A 118 -19.74 21.21 12.62
CA ALA A 118 -19.22 22.48 12.12
C ALA A 118 -17.78 22.78 12.58
N SER A 119 -17.33 22.18 13.69
CA SER A 119 -15.96 22.35 14.22
C SER A 119 -14.98 21.30 13.69
N HIS A 120 -15.45 20.26 12.98
CA HIS A 120 -14.59 19.17 12.50
C HIS A 120 -13.45 19.63 11.58
N PRO A 121 -13.63 20.60 10.65
CA PRO A 121 -12.52 21.07 9.82
C PRO A 121 -11.41 21.75 10.62
N GLU A 122 -11.76 22.53 11.65
CA GLU A 122 -10.77 23.21 12.49
C GLU A 122 -9.97 22.23 13.34
N ILE A 123 -10.65 21.20 13.90
CA ILE A 123 -9.94 20.12 14.60
C ILE A 123 -8.99 19.37 13.65
N ALA A 124 -9.43 19.04 12.44
CA ALA A 124 -8.58 18.37 11.46
C ALA A 124 -7.32 19.19 11.14
N LYS A 125 -7.47 20.51 11.02
CA LYS A 125 -6.34 21.45 10.81
C LYS A 125 -5.39 21.51 12.00
N ILE A 126 -5.90 21.54 13.23
CA ILE A 126 -5.06 21.54 14.45
C ILE A 126 -4.25 20.25 14.54
N LEU A 127 -4.91 19.11 14.30
CA LEU A 127 -4.27 17.80 14.32
C LEU A 127 -3.22 17.65 13.23
N SER A 128 -3.53 18.04 11.99
CA SER A 128 -2.56 17.96 10.88
C SER A 128 -1.35 18.85 11.08
N ALA A 129 -1.49 19.98 11.78
CA ALA A 129 -0.36 20.84 12.15
C ALA A 129 0.63 20.20 13.15
N GLN A 130 0.28 19.07 13.78
CA GLN A 130 1.20 18.31 14.64
C GLN A 130 2.05 17.31 13.88
N ALA A 131 1.74 17.07 12.60
CA ALA A 131 2.41 16.05 11.82
C ALA A 131 3.86 16.46 11.48
N MET A 132 4.77 15.50 11.64
CA MET A 132 6.14 15.55 11.17
C MET A 132 6.25 14.60 9.98
N ASP A 133 6.41 15.14 8.79
CA ASP A 133 6.62 14.32 7.59
C ASP A 133 8.03 13.73 7.60
N PRO A 134 8.17 12.39 7.69
CA PRO A 134 9.49 11.76 7.67
C PRO A 134 10.05 11.64 6.25
N VAL A 135 9.29 11.95 5.20
CA VAL A 135 9.66 11.75 3.79
C VAL A 135 9.84 13.11 3.08
N PRO A 136 11.03 13.72 3.14
CA PRO A 136 11.30 14.91 2.34
C PRO A 136 11.34 14.57 0.84
N ALA A 137 10.99 15.55 0.00
CA ALA A 137 11.16 15.44 -1.44
C ALA A 137 12.63 15.14 -1.79
N GLY A 138 12.85 14.14 -2.65
CA GLY A 138 14.20 13.70 -3.03
C GLY A 138 14.93 12.86 -1.98
N MET A 139 14.22 12.28 -1.00
CA MET A 139 14.78 11.31 -0.05
C MET A 139 15.60 10.23 -0.78
N PRO A 140 16.87 10.00 -0.39
CA PRO A 140 17.68 8.92 -0.95
C PRO A 140 17.03 7.55 -0.76
N LEU A 141 17.12 6.68 -1.78
CA LEU A 141 16.53 5.34 -1.72
C LEU A 141 16.96 4.50 -0.50
N PRO A 142 18.25 4.50 -0.06
CA PRO A 142 18.65 3.80 1.16
C PRO A 142 17.93 4.29 2.42
N ASP A 143 17.67 5.61 2.52
CA ASP A 143 16.96 6.21 3.66
C ASP A 143 15.48 5.85 3.63
N ALA A 144 14.85 5.86 2.45
CA ALA A 144 13.47 5.40 2.28
C ALA A 144 13.31 3.92 2.67
N ILE A 145 14.26 3.06 2.29
CA ILE A 145 14.31 1.65 2.69
C ILE A 145 14.44 1.53 4.21
N ALA A 146 15.33 2.31 4.84
CA ALA A 146 15.54 2.29 6.27
C ALA A 146 14.28 2.75 7.03
N LEU A 147 13.63 3.81 6.57
CA LEU A 147 12.38 4.32 7.12
C LEU A 147 11.25 3.28 7.01
N ALA A 148 11.10 2.63 5.86
CA ALA A 148 10.11 1.57 5.66
C ALA A 148 10.30 0.42 6.66
N ARG A 149 11.55 -0.03 6.87
CA ARG A 149 11.87 -1.06 7.88
C ARG A 149 11.55 -0.59 9.29
N PHE A 150 11.92 0.65 9.61
CA PHE A 150 11.67 1.24 10.93
C PHE A 150 10.17 1.29 11.24
N MET A 151 9.33 1.71 10.29
CA MET A 151 7.87 1.73 10.45
C MET A 151 7.29 0.35 10.75
N VAL A 152 7.77 -0.70 10.08
CA VAL A 152 7.34 -2.09 10.35
C VAL A 152 7.81 -2.55 11.73
N GLN A 153 9.06 -2.24 12.12
CA GLN A 153 9.58 -2.58 13.44
C GLN A 153 8.80 -1.91 14.58
N ILE A 154 8.46 -0.63 14.43
CA ILE A 154 7.61 0.10 15.38
C ILE A 154 6.24 -0.56 15.49
N THR A 155 5.63 -0.90 14.36
CA THR A 155 4.30 -1.53 14.35
C THR A 155 4.33 -2.91 15.00
N ALA A 156 5.38 -3.70 14.75
CA ALA A 156 5.57 -5.00 15.39
C ALA A 156 5.78 -4.86 16.90
N GLY A 157 6.62 -3.93 17.35
CA GLY A 157 6.80 -3.63 18.77
C GLY A 157 5.50 -3.17 19.42
N PHE A 158 4.78 -2.25 18.76
CA PHE A 158 3.49 -1.75 19.22
C PHE A 158 2.44 -2.86 19.34
N SER A 159 2.37 -3.78 18.37
CA SER A 159 1.50 -4.96 18.41
C SER A 159 1.85 -5.87 19.59
N ARG A 160 3.13 -6.20 19.76
CA ARG A 160 3.65 -7.11 20.79
C ARG A 160 3.39 -6.62 22.21
N PHE A 161 3.54 -5.33 22.47
CA PHE A 161 3.44 -4.77 23.83
C PHE A 161 2.05 -4.22 24.17
N LYS A 162 1.16 -4.10 23.19
CA LYS A 162 -0.23 -3.72 23.44
C LYS A 162 -1.02 -4.91 23.98
N LEU A 163 -1.94 -4.66 24.91
CA LEU A 163 -2.90 -5.67 25.35
C LEU A 163 -3.75 -6.16 24.17
N GLY A 164 -3.68 -7.46 23.88
CA GLY A 164 -4.40 -8.10 22.79
C GLY A 164 -3.55 -9.14 22.07
N PRO A 165 -4.04 -9.68 20.94
CA PRO A 165 -3.28 -10.60 20.12
C PRO A 165 -2.11 -9.88 19.43
N ASP A 166 -0.96 -10.56 19.37
CA ASP A 166 0.18 -10.09 18.58
C ASP A 166 -0.08 -10.40 17.09
N THR A 167 -0.47 -9.37 16.33
CA THR A 167 -0.96 -9.49 14.95
C THR A 167 0.03 -9.01 13.90
N VAL A 168 1.12 -8.35 14.31
CA VAL A 168 2.16 -7.83 13.41
C VAL A 168 3.52 -8.29 13.93
N GLY A 169 4.23 -9.07 13.13
CA GLY A 169 5.55 -9.58 13.50
C GLY A 169 6.18 -10.42 12.40
N GLY A 170 7.22 -11.18 12.79
CA GLY A 170 8.01 -11.98 11.85
C GLY A 170 9.00 -11.15 11.02
N PRO A 171 9.69 -11.78 10.05
CA PRO A 171 10.67 -11.07 9.23
C PRO A 171 9.99 -10.02 8.32
N VAL A 172 10.72 -8.96 7.98
CA VAL A 172 10.25 -7.86 7.13
C VAL A 172 10.75 -8.04 5.72
N GLU A 173 9.84 -8.01 4.75
CA GLU A 173 10.17 -7.99 3.32
C GLU A 173 10.12 -6.56 2.81
N VAL A 174 11.09 -6.19 1.98
CA VAL A 174 11.22 -4.84 1.42
C VAL A 174 11.62 -4.98 -0.03
N ALA A 175 10.89 -4.28 -0.88
CA ALA A 175 11.24 -4.08 -2.28
C ALA A 175 11.28 -2.58 -2.59
N SER A 176 12.03 -2.21 -3.61
CA SER A 176 12.07 -0.87 -4.18
C SER A 176 11.69 -0.91 -5.65
N ILE A 177 11.15 0.19 -6.16
CA ILE A 177 10.98 0.42 -7.59
C ILE A 177 11.64 1.78 -7.88
N ASN A 178 12.60 1.79 -8.81
CA ASN A 178 13.21 3.03 -9.30
C ASN A 178 13.37 2.97 -10.84
N LEU A 179 13.56 4.11 -11.50
CA LEU A 179 13.63 4.18 -12.96
C LEU A 179 14.87 3.49 -13.56
N HIS A 180 15.98 3.46 -12.82
CA HIS A 180 17.25 2.95 -13.33
C HIS A 180 17.35 1.43 -13.29
N GLU A 181 16.76 0.80 -12.27
CA GLU A 181 16.90 -0.61 -11.95
C GLU A 181 15.58 -1.37 -11.97
N GLY A 182 14.46 -0.66 -12.10
CA GLY A 182 13.12 -1.22 -12.01
C GLY A 182 12.79 -1.73 -10.61
N PHE A 183 11.97 -2.78 -10.56
CA PHE A 183 11.64 -3.48 -9.32
C PHE A 183 12.82 -4.30 -8.80
N ARG A 184 13.14 -4.17 -7.51
CA ARG A 184 14.19 -4.91 -6.82
C ARG A 184 13.76 -5.34 -5.43
N TRP A 185 13.99 -6.61 -5.09
CA TRP A 185 13.94 -7.06 -3.70
C TRP A 185 15.17 -6.59 -2.94
N ILE A 186 14.97 -5.90 -1.82
CA ILE A 186 16.05 -5.51 -0.89
C ILE A 186 16.15 -6.49 0.28
N ALA A 187 15.01 -7.03 0.71
CA ALA A 187 14.94 -8.15 1.63
C ALA A 187 13.69 -8.97 1.30
N ARG A 188 13.84 -10.27 1.11
CA ARG A 188 12.75 -11.18 0.79
C ARG A 188 12.91 -12.44 1.62
N LYS A 189 11.79 -13.07 1.98
CA LYS A 189 11.81 -14.38 2.61
C LYS A 189 11.82 -15.44 1.52
N HIS A 190 12.78 -16.36 1.59
CA HIS A 190 12.78 -17.56 0.77
C HIS A 190 11.98 -18.63 1.49
N TYR A 191 10.66 -18.56 1.38
CA TYR A 191 9.77 -19.58 1.96
C TYR A 191 9.74 -20.87 1.13
N PHE A 192 10.20 -20.80 -0.11
CA PHE A 192 10.21 -21.91 -1.06
C PHE A 192 11.64 -22.17 -1.55
N THR A 193 11.87 -23.40 -1.98
CA THR A 193 13.15 -23.82 -2.55
C THR A 193 13.42 -23.06 -3.86
N ALA A 194 14.68 -23.02 -4.31
CA ALA A 194 15.07 -22.28 -5.52
C ALA A 194 14.28 -22.72 -6.76
N GLU A 195 13.85 -23.98 -6.82
CA GLU A 195 13.06 -24.53 -7.92
C GLU A 195 11.66 -23.88 -8.05
N LEU A 196 11.11 -23.35 -6.94
CA LEU A 196 9.83 -22.64 -6.88
C LEU A 196 9.99 -21.11 -6.97
N ASN A 197 11.24 -20.60 -7.01
CA ASN A 197 11.59 -19.19 -7.14
C ASN A 197 12.41 -18.93 -8.42
N GLN A 198 11.94 -19.40 -9.58
CA GLN A 198 12.69 -19.27 -10.84
C GLN A 198 12.76 -17.81 -11.33
N GLY A 199 13.97 -17.30 -11.56
CA GLY A 199 14.22 -15.98 -12.16
C GLY A 199 15.12 -15.03 -11.36
N GLU A 200 15.63 -15.44 -10.20
CA GLU A 200 16.48 -14.59 -9.36
C GLU A 200 17.91 -15.15 -9.24
N PRO A 201 18.96 -14.33 -9.40
CA PRO A 201 20.31 -14.75 -9.06
C PRO A 201 20.44 -14.88 -7.53
N SER A 202 21.02 -16.01 -7.10
CA SER A 202 21.38 -16.35 -5.72
C SER A 202 22.39 -15.38 -5.12
#